data_AF-A0A926CHG8-F1
#
_entry.id   AF-A0A926CHG8-F1
#
_cell.length_a   1.000
_cell.length_b   1.000
_cell.length_c   1.000
_cell.angle_alpha   90.00
_cell.angle_beta   90.00
_cell.angle_gamma   90.00
#
_symmetry.space_group_name_H-M   'P 1'
#
loop_
_entity.id
_entity.type
_entity.pdbx_description
1 polymer ?
#
loop_
_entity_poly.entity_id
_entity_poly.type
_entity_poly.pdbx_seq_one_letter_code
_entity_poly.pdbx_strand_id
1 'polypeptide(L)'
;ILRSMPQDEQAIAQALIYNRSLFDQSRDLGGTRYPISAVQLERADWERHYGPEFERLAAAKRRYDPDNLLASGPDMLGKRP
;
A
#
# COMPACT_ATOMS: atom_id res chain seq x y z
N ILE A 1 -17.29 -11.02 -10.78
CA ILE A 1 -18.47 -10.13 -10.56
C ILE A 1 -17.93 -8.74 -10.21
N LEU A 2 -18.07 -7.77 -11.12
CA LEU A 2 -17.77 -6.36 -10.83
C LEU A 2 -18.99 -5.75 -10.14
N ARG A 3 -18.84 -5.25 -8.91
CA ARG A 3 -19.92 -4.54 -8.21
C ARG A 3 -19.71 -3.05 -8.41
N SER A 4 -20.73 -2.34 -8.91
CA SER A 4 -20.78 -0.89 -8.77
C SER A 4 -21.15 -0.57 -7.32
N MET A 5 -20.36 0.25 -6.64
CA MET A 5 -20.72 0.71 -5.30
C MET A 5 -21.50 2.02 -5.40
N PRO A 6 -22.51 2.24 -4.54
CA PRO A 6 -23.13 3.55 -4.42
C PRO A 6 -22.07 4.60 -4.05
N GLN A 7 -22.20 5.81 -4.59
CA GLN A 7 -21.31 6.94 -4.29
C GLN A 7 -21.69 7.55 -2.93
N ASP A 8 -21.63 6.72 -1.89
CA ASP A 8 -21.92 7.04 -0.51
C ASP A 8 -20.64 6.91 0.31
N GLU A 9 -20.28 7.95 1.07
CA GLU A 9 -19.02 8.01 1.80
C GLU A 9 -18.91 6.88 2.84
N GLN A 10 -20.02 6.53 3.51
CA GLN A 10 -20.02 5.45 4.49
C GLN A 10 -19.81 4.10 3.82
N ALA A 11 -20.49 3.82 2.71
CA ALA A 11 -20.31 2.60 1.92
C ALA A 11 -18.86 2.47 1.40
N ILE A 12 -18.25 3.56 0.93
CA ILE A 12 -16.85 3.58 0.50
C ILE A 12 -15.92 3.27 1.68
N ALA A 13 -16.11 3.92 2.83
CA ALA A 13 -15.30 3.68 4.02
C ALA A 13 -15.38 2.23 4.49
N GLN A 14 -16.58 1.63 4.51
CA GLN A 14 -16.78 0.22 4.85
C GLN A 14 -16.07 -0.71 3.87
N ALA A 15 -16.12 -0.41 2.57
CA ALA A 15 -15.42 -1.20 1.57
C ALA A 15 -13.88 -1.12 1.72
N LEU A 16 -13.32 0.04 2.09
CA LEU A 16 -11.90 0.18 2.37
C LEU A 16 -11.46 -0.63 3.60
N ILE A 17 -12.25 -0.60 4.68
CA ILE A 17 -12.02 -1.41 5.89
C ILE A 17 -12.04 -2.90 5.54
N TYR A 18 -13.03 -3.33 4.75
CA TYR A 18 -13.14 -4.72 4.31
C TYR A 18 -11.97 -5.15 3.43
N ASN A 19 -11.55 -4.30 2.48
CA ASN A 19 -10.39 -4.60 1.64
C ASN A 19 -9.09 -4.71 2.47
N ARG A 20 -8.95 -3.90 3.52
CA ARG A 20 -7.82 -3.99 4.46
C ARG A 20 -7.83 -5.32 5.21
N SER A 21 -8.98 -5.75 5.73
CA SER A 21 -9.07 -7.02 6.47
C SER A 21 -8.76 -8.24 5.60
N LEU A 22 -9.17 -8.23 4.32
CA LEU A 22 -8.80 -9.28 3.36
C LEU A 22 -7.30 -9.30 3.07
N PHE A 23 -6.69 -8.11 2.96
CA PHE A 23 -5.25 -7.99 2.79
C PHE A 23 -4.49 -8.55 3.99
N ASP A 24 -4.86 -8.16 5.20
CA ASP A 24 -4.18 -8.62 6.42
C ASP A 24 -4.26 -10.15 6.55
N GLN A 25 -5.43 -10.75 6.28
CA GLN A 25 -5.60 -12.21 6.23
C GLN A 25 -4.71 -12.88 5.19
N SER A 26 -4.68 -12.35 3.95
CA SER A 26 -3.84 -12.90 2.89
C SER A 26 -2.36 -12.81 3.25
N ARG A 27 -1.94 -11.68 3.81
CA ARG A 27 -0.57 -11.42 4.28
C ARG A 27 -0.16 -12.40 5.38
N ASP A 28 -1.04 -12.66 6.33
CA ASP A 28 -0.76 -13.58 7.45
C ASP A 28 -0.59 -15.03 6.98
N LEU A 29 -1.22 -15.38 5.86
CA LEU A 29 -1.03 -16.67 5.19
C LEU A 29 0.21 -16.70 4.27
N GLY A 30 1.04 -15.66 4.26
CA GLY A 30 2.24 -15.55 3.41
C GLY A 30 1.95 -15.12 1.97
N GLY A 31 0.73 -14.68 1.67
CA GLY A 31 0.36 -14.17 0.36
C GLY A 31 1.05 -12.87 0.01
N THR A 32 1.36 -12.70 -1.28
CA THR A 32 1.81 -11.43 -1.85
C THR A 32 0.69 -10.81 -2.68
N ARG A 33 0.64 -9.49 -2.71
CA ARG A 33 -0.42 -8.74 -3.38
C ARG A 33 0.14 -7.89 -4.53
N TYR A 34 -0.60 -7.85 -5.64
CA TYR A 34 -0.36 -6.86 -6.69
C TYR A 34 -0.98 -5.50 -6.32
N PRO A 35 -0.20 -4.40 -6.21
CA PRO A 35 -0.61 -3.17 -5.54
C PRO A 35 -1.58 -2.24 -6.30
N ILE A 36 -2.40 -2.75 -7.23
CA ILE A 36 -3.43 -1.95 -7.96
C ILE A 36 -4.73 -1.79 -7.14
N SER A 37 -4.68 -1.89 -5.82
CA SER A 37 -5.90 -1.94 -5.00
C SER A 37 -6.19 -0.69 -4.19
N ALA A 38 -7.46 -0.50 -3.82
CA ALA A 38 -7.91 0.46 -2.82
C ALA A 38 -7.58 0.01 -1.37
N VAL A 39 -6.32 -0.30 -1.08
CA VAL A 39 -5.84 -0.47 0.29
C VAL A 39 -4.67 0.46 0.48
N GLN A 40 -4.81 1.29 1.50
CA GLN A 40 -3.73 2.14 1.93
C GLN A 40 -2.72 1.28 2.69
N LEU A 41 -1.54 1.13 2.09
CA LEU A 41 -0.42 0.42 2.70
C LEU A 41 0.41 1.42 3.51
N GLU A 42 0.86 0.95 4.66
CA GLU A 42 1.80 1.69 5.49
C GLU A 42 3.23 1.25 5.17
N ARG A 43 4.21 2.02 5.65
CA ARG A 43 5.63 1.68 5.48
C ARG A 43 5.97 0.24 5.92
N ALA A 44 5.41 -0.21 7.04
CA ALA A 44 5.63 -1.57 7.54
C ALA A 44 5.09 -2.65 6.58
N ASP A 45 4.00 -2.37 5.87
CA ASP A 45 3.47 -3.27 4.84
C ASP A 45 4.46 -3.37 3.66
N TRP A 46 5.09 -2.24 3.28
CA TRP A 46 6.11 -2.20 2.23
C TRP A 46 7.42 -2.88 2.63
N GLU A 47 7.88 -2.67 3.87
CA GLU A 47 9.04 -3.37 4.43
C GLU A 47 8.84 -4.89 4.37
N ARG A 48 7.64 -5.37 4.73
CA ARG A 48 7.29 -6.79 4.61
C ARG A 48 7.20 -7.26 3.16
N HIS A 49 6.64 -6.45 2.27
CA HIS A 49 6.47 -6.79 0.85
C HIS A 49 7.81 -6.97 0.13
N TYR A 50 8.74 -6.02 0.30
CA TYR A 50 10.05 -6.07 -0.34
C TYR A 50 11.07 -6.92 0.45
N GLY A 51 10.81 -7.14 1.74
CA GLY A 51 11.69 -7.90 2.61
C GLY A 51 13.11 -7.32 2.62
N PRO A 52 14.17 -8.15 2.47
CA PRO A 52 15.55 -7.68 2.49
C PRO A 52 15.90 -6.61 1.45
N GLU A 53 15.14 -6.53 0.35
CA GLU A 53 15.39 -5.57 -0.73
C GLU A 53 14.87 -4.16 -0.41
N PHE A 54 14.09 -3.99 0.66
CA PHE A 54 13.51 -2.70 1.04
C PHE A 54 14.58 -1.63 1.25
N GLU A 55 15.70 -1.98 1.88
CA GLU A 55 16.80 -1.04 2.10
C GLU A 55 17.44 -0.57 0.79
N ARG A 56 17.54 -1.45 -0.21
CA ARG A 56 18.05 -1.10 -1.54
C ARG A 56 17.09 -0.14 -2.25
N LEU A 57 15.78 -0.38 -2.15
CA LEU A 57 14.76 0.53 -2.66
C LEU A 57 14.83 1.90 -1.97
N ALA A 58 14.92 1.93 -0.64
CA ALA A 58 14.99 3.17 0.12
C ALA A 58 16.26 3.97 -0.20
N ALA A 59 17.40 3.29 -0.37
CA ALA A 59 18.65 3.91 -0.81
C ALA A 59 18.54 4.47 -2.24
N ALA A 60 17.91 3.74 -3.15
CA ALA A 60 17.67 4.21 -4.52
C ALA A 60 16.76 5.45 -4.53
N LYS A 61 15.68 5.46 -3.74
CA LYS A 61 14.82 6.63 -3.57
C LYS A 61 15.61 7.85 -3.06
N ARG A 62 16.42 7.69 -2.02
CA ARG A 62 17.27 8.80 -1.51
C ARG A 62 18.26 9.32 -2.56
N ARG A 63 18.79 8.45 -3.42
CA ARG A 63 19.80 8.81 -4.43
C ARG A 63 19.19 9.48 -5.67
N TYR A 64 18.07 8.96 -6.16
CA TYR A 64 17.52 9.32 -7.47
C TYR A 64 16.23 10.15 -7.39
N ASP A 65 15.57 10.17 -6.23
CA ASP A 65 14.32 10.89 -5.98
C ASP A 65 14.30 11.48 -4.56
N PRO A 66 15.28 12.35 -4.21
CA PRO A 66 15.44 12.87 -2.85
C PRO A 66 14.22 13.69 -2.38
N ASP A 67 13.46 14.25 -3.30
CA ASP A 67 12.25 15.01 -3.02
C ASP A 67 10.97 14.16 -3.00
N ASN A 68 11.09 12.85 -3.24
CA ASN A 68 9.97 11.90 -3.29
C ASN A 68 8.85 12.34 -4.25
N LEU A 69 9.21 12.77 -5.45
CA LEU A 69 8.29 13.23 -6.48
C LEU A 69 7.79 12.08 -7.35
N LEU A 70 8.66 11.09 -7.60
CA LEU A 70 8.34 10.00 -8.53
C LEU A 70 7.56 8.90 -7.83
N ALA A 71 6.38 8.52 -8.31
CA ALA A 71 5.58 7.44 -7.72
C ALA A 71 5.40 7.59 -6.19
N SER A 72 5.03 8.78 -5.74
CA SER A 72 4.86 9.13 -4.33
C SER A 72 3.53 8.64 -3.72
N GLY A 73 2.51 8.42 -4.55
CA GLY A 73 1.17 8.00 -4.13
C GLY A 73 1.12 6.73 -3.24
N PRO A 74 1.90 5.67 -3.52
CA PRO A 74 1.98 4.48 -2.66
C PRO A 74 2.66 4.71 -1.31
N ASP A 75 3.30 5.88 -1.10
CA ASP A 75 3.90 6.31 0.17
C ASP A 75 4.86 5.31 0.82
N MET A 76 5.70 4.67 -0.01
CA MET A 76 6.56 3.55 0.40
C MET A 76 7.53 3.85 1.54
N LEU A 77 7.95 5.11 1.70
CA LEU A 77 8.88 5.55 2.76
C LEU A 77 8.17 6.12 3.99
N GLY A 78 6.84 6.18 3.96
CA GLY A 78 5.97 6.85 4.93
C GLY A 78 5.83 8.36 4.67
N LYS A 79 4.68 8.91 5.09
CA LYS A 79 4.38 10.32 4.98
C LYS A 79 5.47 11.17 5.62
N ARG A 80 5.94 12.18 4.89
CA ARG A 80 6.73 13.26 5.49
C ARG A 80 5.85 14.01 6.50
N PRO A 81 6.41 14.47 7.63
CA PRO A 81 5.70 15.34 8.56
C PRO A 81 5.29 16.66 7.90
#